data_AF-A0A7S4Q659-F1
#
_entry.id   AF-A0A7S4Q659-F1
#
_cell.length_a   1.000
_cell.length_b   1.000
_cell.length_c   1.000
_cell.angle_alpha   90.00
_cell.angle_beta   90.00
_cell.angle_gamma   90.00
#
_symmetry.space_group_name_H-M   'P 1'
#
loop_
_entity.id
_entity.type
_entity.pdbx_description
1 polymer ?
#
loop_
_entity_poly.entity_id
_entity_poly.type
_entity_poly.pdbx_seq_one_letter_code
_entity_poly.pdbx_strand_id
1 'polypeptide(L)'
;MLFSTEAISPMGPPPQRVLDQGWLWKFLMVMLGITFVLRLIGLDIAGSLLTGLMLCIGLIMLRNGMRELGKYSLVYAVLCGLNFFFDILPLITELGGRVTRAKEPVGAVKDDNGVRQTTYMLTTKVTPFFDAKQGLVYNVQSLAVILAPVCMALGVYLSVSAHNELYRNSLTFTAQDFGTFEDVAAVQSQQQHQTIGTPQPGFSMDNAGPGHRLSDDNPDGVPGAGLGVGTSPSGTVSGRSTPGSHQSSENLGRFQGKGYKLG
;
A
#
# COMPACT_ATOMS: atom_id res chain seq x y z
N MET A 1 14.99 19.13 -10.75
CA MET A 1 15.63 19.37 -9.44
C MET A 1 14.59 19.59 -8.31
N LEU A 2 13.43 18.91 -8.34
CA LEU A 2 12.36 19.09 -7.33
C LEU A 2 12.36 18.04 -6.20
N PHE A 3 13.33 17.14 -6.16
CA PHE A 3 13.40 16.05 -5.18
C PHE A 3 14.81 15.91 -4.59
N SER A 4 15.34 16.97 -3.99
CA SER A 4 16.52 16.85 -3.11
C SER A 4 16.09 16.26 -1.76
N THR A 5 15.48 15.07 -1.79
CA THR A 5 15.04 14.31 -0.60
C THR A 5 16.23 13.83 0.23
N GLU A 6 17.42 13.80 -0.37
CA GLU A 6 18.70 13.45 0.25
C GLU A 6 19.06 14.35 1.44
N ALA A 7 18.60 15.61 1.46
CA ALA A 7 18.97 16.56 2.50
C ALA A 7 18.18 16.42 3.83
N ILE A 8 17.09 15.64 3.87
CA ILE A 8 16.12 15.67 4.99
C ILE A 8 15.93 14.28 5.64
N SER A 9 16.67 13.24 5.25
CA SER A 9 16.60 11.96 5.97
C SER A 9 17.61 11.94 7.11
N PRO A 10 17.23 12.23 8.36
CA PRO A 10 18.16 12.12 9.48
C PRO A 10 18.68 10.68 9.53
N MET A 11 20.00 10.53 9.66
CA MET A 11 20.66 9.23 9.85
C MET A 11 20.40 8.74 11.29
N GLY A 12 19.14 8.48 11.61
CA GLY A 12 18.69 7.95 12.89
C GLY A 12 18.00 6.59 12.73
N PRO A 13 17.81 5.83 13.83
CA PRO A 13 16.93 4.67 13.80
C PRO A 13 15.51 5.10 13.37
N PRO A 14 14.79 4.28 12.57
CA PRO A 14 13.44 4.62 12.15
C PRO A 14 12.51 4.77 13.37
N PRO A 15 11.51 5.66 13.31
CA PRO A 15 10.58 5.89 14.41
C PRO A 15 9.90 4.58 14.86
N GLN A 16 9.77 4.39 16.17
CA GLN A 16 9.23 3.14 16.73
C GLN A 16 7.85 2.78 16.17
N ARG A 17 6.97 3.78 15.98
CA ARG A 17 5.63 3.58 15.38
C ARG A 17 5.67 2.95 13.99
N VAL A 18 6.70 3.24 13.20
CA VAL A 18 6.89 2.66 11.86
C VAL A 18 7.36 1.21 11.98
N LEU A 19 8.22 0.91 12.96
CA LEU A 19 8.66 -0.45 13.26
C LEU A 19 7.53 -1.34 13.77
N ASP A 20 6.60 -0.78 14.54
CA ASP A 20 5.41 -1.50 15.04
C ASP A 20 4.50 -1.96 13.88
N GLN A 21 4.51 -1.23 12.76
CA GLN A 21 3.82 -1.63 11.52
C GLN A 21 4.57 -2.71 10.72
N GLY A 22 5.74 -3.17 11.17
CA GLY A 22 6.58 -4.11 10.44
C GLY A 22 5.89 -5.43 10.08
N TRP A 23 4.93 -5.89 10.91
CA TRP A 23 4.10 -7.05 10.57
C TRP A 23 3.19 -6.79 9.37
N LEU A 24 2.56 -5.60 9.29
CA LEU A 24 1.72 -5.20 8.17
C LEU A 24 2.51 -5.11 6.86
N TRP A 25 3.75 -4.63 6.93
CA TRP A 25 4.64 -4.60 5.77
C TRP A 25 5.00 -6.01 5.29
N LYS A 26 5.33 -6.94 6.20
CA LYS A 26 5.57 -8.34 5.84
C LYS A 26 4.33 -8.98 5.20
N PHE A 27 3.15 -8.70 5.74
CA PHE A 27 1.89 -9.15 5.17
C PHE A 27 1.67 -8.58 3.75
N LEU A 28 1.92 -7.29 3.54
CA LEU A 28 1.89 -6.67 2.21
C LEU A 28 2.84 -7.36 1.22
N MET A 29 4.07 -7.71 1.64
CA MET A 29 5.03 -8.39 0.76
C MET A 29 4.56 -9.78 0.33
N VAL A 30 3.95 -10.53 1.25
CA VAL A 30 3.35 -11.84 0.93
C VAL A 30 2.18 -11.65 -0.04
N MET A 31 1.33 -10.64 0.20
CA MET A 31 0.21 -10.34 -0.70
C MET A 31 0.67 -9.91 -2.10
N LEU A 32 1.70 -9.07 -2.20
CA LEU A 32 2.30 -8.68 -3.48
C LEU A 32 2.92 -9.88 -4.20
N GLY A 33 3.61 -10.76 -3.47
CA GLY A 33 4.18 -12.00 -4.03
C GLY A 33 3.11 -12.92 -4.60
N ILE A 34 2.02 -13.14 -3.86
CA ILE A 34 0.86 -13.91 -4.34
C ILE A 34 0.25 -13.22 -5.57
N THR A 35 0.00 -11.92 -5.51
CA THR A 35 -0.58 -11.13 -6.62
C THR A 35 0.30 -11.21 -7.87
N PHE A 36 1.62 -11.14 -7.74
CA PHE A 36 2.57 -11.29 -8.83
C PHE A 36 2.44 -12.67 -9.51
N VAL A 37 2.43 -13.75 -8.72
CA VAL A 37 2.25 -15.11 -9.25
C VAL A 37 0.88 -15.27 -9.93
N LEU A 38 -0.18 -14.73 -9.32
CA LEU A 38 -1.52 -14.75 -9.89
C LEU A 38 -1.60 -14.03 -11.25
N ARG A 39 -0.92 -12.88 -11.40
CA ARG A 39 -0.85 -12.16 -12.67
C ARG A 39 -0.07 -12.90 -13.74
N LEU A 40 1.03 -13.57 -13.37
CA LEU A 40 1.77 -14.42 -14.30
C LEU A 40 0.90 -15.57 -14.82
N ILE A 41 0.12 -16.22 -13.95
CA ILE A 41 -0.83 -17.28 -14.34
C ILE A 41 -1.93 -16.70 -15.24
N GLY A 42 -2.41 -15.50 -14.95
CA GLY A 42 -3.38 -14.77 -15.77
C GLY A 42 -2.85 -14.24 -17.10
N LEU A 43 -1.59 -14.50 -17.45
CA LEU A 43 -0.89 -14.02 -18.64
C LEU A 43 -0.89 -12.49 -18.80
N ASP A 44 -1.04 -11.75 -17.70
CA ASP A 44 -0.91 -10.29 -17.68
C ASP A 44 0.57 -9.89 -17.49
N ILE A 45 1.32 -9.90 -18.59
CA ILE A 45 2.76 -9.63 -18.59
C ILE A 45 3.04 -8.18 -18.14
N ALA A 46 2.27 -7.21 -18.63
CA ALA A 46 2.48 -5.81 -18.27
C ALA A 46 2.18 -5.58 -16.79
N GLY A 47 1.04 -6.09 -16.29
CA GLY A 47 0.68 -5.98 -14.88
C GLY A 47 1.60 -6.74 -13.94
N SER A 48 2.16 -7.88 -14.36
CA SER A 48 3.13 -8.66 -13.57
C SER A 48 4.51 -8.01 -13.51
N LEU A 49 5.01 -7.42 -14.60
CA LEU A 49 6.27 -6.66 -14.56
C LEU A 49 6.17 -5.47 -13.60
N LEU A 50 5.02 -4.79 -13.61
CA LEU A 50 4.79 -3.64 -12.75
C LEU A 50 4.68 -4.06 -11.26
N THR A 51 3.92 -5.12 -10.94
CA THR A 51 3.89 -5.66 -9.56
C THR A 51 5.24 -6.23 -9.13
N GLY A 52 6.03 -6.81 -10.05
CA GLY A 52 7.38 -7.29 -9.78
C GLY A 52 8.35 -6.17 -9.42
N LEU A 53 8.29 -5.04 -10.13
CA LEU A 53 9.05 -3.84 -9.81
C LEU A 53 8.69 -3.32 -8.41
N MET A 54 7.38 -3.25 -8.12
CA MET A 54 6.87 -2.86 -6.80
C MET A 54 7.39 -3.77 -5.70
N LEU A 55 7.31 -5.09 -5.90
CA LEU A 55 7.83 -6.08 -4.96
C LEU A 55 9.34 -5.90 -4.73
N CYS A 56 10.12 -5.64 -5.78
CA CYS A 56 11.56 -5.42 -5.69
C CYS A 56 11.91 -4.18 -4.85
N ILE A 57 11.21 -3.06 -5.08
CA ILE A 57 11.39 -1.83 -4.28
C ILE A 57 10.99 -2.08 -2.82
N GLY A 58 9.85 -2.74 -2.59
CA GLY A 58 9.40 -3.10 -1.23
C GLY A 58 10.42 -3.99 -0.50
N LEU A 59 11.09 -4.90 -1.22
CA LEU A 59 12.13 -5.77 -0.64
C LEU A 59 13.35 -4.96 -0.23
N ILE A 60 13.78 -4.01 -1.08
CA ILE A 60 14.90 -3.10 -0.77
C ILE A 60 14.56 -2.26 0.48
N MET A 61 13.33 -1.73 0.57
CA MET A 61 12.86 -0.95 1.72
C MET A 61 12.91 -1.75 3.03
N LEU A 62 12.58 -3.05 2.98
CA LEU A 62 12.53 -3.89 4.18
C LEU A 62 13.87 -4.54 4.55
N ARG A 63 14.79 -4.73 3.59
CA ARG A 63 16.04 -5.48 3.80
C ARG A 63 16.90 -4.93 4.93
N ASN A 64 17.00 -3.60 5.05
CA ASN A 64 17.88 -2.92 5.99
C ASN A 64 17.14 -2.44 7.25
N GLY A 65 16.07 -3.12 7.65
CA GLY A 65 15.28 -2.75 8.84
C GLY A 65 14.56 -1.40 8.68
N MET A 66 14.01 -1.13 7.49
CA MET A 66 13.25 0.10 7.18
C MET A 66 14.06 1.41 7.23
N ARG A 67 15.40 1.36 7.26
CA ARG A 67 16.27 2.56 7.22
C ARG A 67 16.12 3.38 5.94
N GLU A 68 15.95 2.72 4.80
CA GLU A 68 15.80 3.38 3.50
C GLU A 68 14.34 3.77 3.20
N LEU A 69 13.42 3.52 4.13
CA LEU A 69 11.99 3.71 3.90
C LEU A 69 11.63 5.17 3.62
N GLY A 70 12.30 6.13 4.26
CA GLY A 70 12.05 7.55 4.04
C GLY A 70 12.37 8.03 2.63
N LYS A 71 13.41 7.47 2.00
CA LYS A 71 13.83 7.85 0.64
C LYS A 71 12.87 7.31 -0.41
N TYR A 72 12.37 6.08 -0.21
CA TYR A 72 11.59 5.37 -1.22
C TYR A 72 10.07 5.39 -0.96
N SER A 73 9.59 5.77 0.23
CA SER A 73 8.17 5.67 0.60
C SER A 73 7.26 6.46 -0.33
N LEU A 74 7.60 7.70 -0.67
CA LEU A 74 6.75 8.53 -1.54
C LEU A 74 6.71 7.99 -2.97
N VAL A 75 7.86 7.58 -3.51
CA VAL A 75 7.94 6.95 -4.84
C VAL A 75 7.12 5.67 -4.87
N TYR A 76 7.23 4.84 -3.84
CA TYR A 76 6.46 3.61 -3.70
C TYR A 76 4.95 3.89 -3.57
N ALA A 77 4.55 4.93 -2.84
CA ALA A 77 3.15 5.35 -2.72
C ALA A 77 2.56 5.76 -4.08
N VAL A 78 3.30 6.54 -4.88
CA VAL A 78 2.87 6.97 -6.21
C VAL A 78 2.75 5.76 -7.14
N LEU A 79 3.73 4.86 -7.14
CA LEU A 79 3.69 3.62 -7.93
C LEU A 79 2.49 2.75 -7.54
N CYS A 80 2.24 2.55 -6.25
CA CYS A 80 1.05 1.83 -5.77
C CYS A 80 -0.24 2.52 -6.21
N GLY A 81 -0.31 3.86 -6.13
CA GLY A 81 -1.50 4.63 -6.47
C GLY A 81 -1.86 4.57 -7.95
N LEU A 82 -0.86 4.63 -8.84
CA LEU A 82 -1.07 4.48 -10.28
C LEU A 82 -1.54 3.06 -10.64
N ASN A 83 -0.96 2.05 -10.00
CA ASN A 83 -1.39 0.66 -10.19
C ASN A 83 -2.80 0.43 -9.69
N PHE A 84 -3.11 0.95 -8.51
CA PHE A 84 -4.46 0.90 -7.96
C PHE A 84 -5.48 1.47 -8.95
N PHE A 85 -5.16 2.60 -9.59
CA PHE A 85 -6.01 3.22 -10.59
C PHE A 85 -6.18 2.34 -11.85
N PHE A 86 -5.13 1.72 -12.36
CA PHE A 86 -5.26 0.82 -13.50
C PHE A 86 -5.97 -0.48 -13.17
N ASP A 87 -5.89 -0.95 -11.92
CA ASP A 87 -6.49 -2.20 -11.47
C ASP A 87 -7.97 -2.06 -11.11
N ILE A 88 -8.37 -0.88 -10.60
CA ILE A 88 -9.76 -0.62 -10.23
C ILE A 88 -10.66 -0.51 -11.46
N LEU A 89 -10.15 -0.04 -12.60
CA LEU A 89 -10.93 0.12 -13.83
C LEU A 89 -11.45 -1.23 -14.36
N PRO A 90 -10.61 -2.27 -14.59
CA PRO A 90 -11.07 -3.62 -14.90
C PRO A 90 -12.06 -4.15 -13.87
N LEU A 91 -11.77 -3.99 -12.56
CA LEU A 91 -12.66 -4.47 -11.50
C LEU A 91 -14.06 -3.86 -11.60
N ILE A 92 -14.17 -2.54 -11.80
CA ILE A 92 -15.45 -1.86 -11.95
C ILE A 92 -16.19 -2.35 -13.21
N THR A 93 -15.48 -2.54 -14.32
CA THR A 93 -16.09 -3.02 -15.57
C THR A 93 -16.55 -4.47 -15.50
N GLU A 94 -15.91 -5.31 -14.67
CA GLU A 94 -16.24 -6.73 -14.50
C GLU A 94 -17.15 -7.00 -13.30
N LEU A 95 -17.46 -6.00 -12.47
CA LEU A 95 -18.29 -6.18 -11.26
C LEU A 95 -19.71 -6.68 -11.59
N GLY A 96 -20.22 -6.35 -12.80
CA GLY A 96 -21.48 -6.88 -13.34
C GLY A 96 -21.39 -8.28 -13.95
N GLY A 97 -20.23 -8.93 -13.87
CA GLY A 97 -19.93 -10.21 -14.50
C GLY A 97 -18.99 -10.07 -15.69
N ARG A 98 -18.33 -11.19 -16.04
CA ARG A 98 -17.41 -11.24 -17.18
C ARG A 98 -18.19 -11.45 -18.47
N VAL A 99 -17.99 -10.54 -19.41
CA VAL A 99 -18.66 -10.53 -20.71
C VAL A 99 -17.71 -11.10 -21.76
N THR A 100 -17.97 -12.34 -22.20
CA THR A 100 -17.25 -12.93 -23.35
C THR A 100 -18.06 -12.67 -24.61
N ARG A 101 -17.43 -12.06 -25.62
CA ARG A 101 -18.06 -11.78 -26.91
C ARG A 101 -17.45 -12.66 -27.98
N ALA A 102 -18.21 -13.62 -28.49
CA ALA A 102 -17.84 -14.39 -29.67
C ALA A 102 -18.42 -13.72 -30.92
N LYS A 103 -17.60 -13.55 -31.96
CA LYS A 103 -18.02 -13.05 -33.27
C LYS A 103 -18.00 -14.18 -34.26
N GLU A 104 -19.15 -14.53 -34.80
CA GLU A 104 -19.26 -15.54 -35.84
C GLU A 104 -19.78 -14.89 -37.13
N PRO A 105 -19.13 -15.12 -38.29
CA PRO A 105 -19.64 -14.62 -39.56
C PRO A 105 -20.89 -15.43 -39.94
N VAL A 106 -22.03 -14.78 -40.09
CA VAL A 106 -23.31 -15.45 -40.40
C VAL A 106 -23.60 -15.43 -41.89
N GLY A 107 -23.02 -14.49 -42.63
CA GLY A 107 -23.14 -14.44 -44.08
C GLY A 107 -22.30 -13.35 -44.71
N ALA A 108 -21.93 -13.56 -45.97
CA ALA A 108 -21.33 -12.54 -46.82
C ALA A 108 -22.19 -12.39 -48.07
N VAL A 109 -22.84 -11.25 -48.24
CA VAL A 109 -23.61 -10.93 -49.44
C VAL A 109 -22.77 -9.98 -50.29
N LYS A 110 -22.68 -10.25 -51.60
CA LYS A 110 -22.04 -9.33 -52.55
C LYS A 110 -23.14 -8.45 -53.12
N ASP A 111 -23.05 -7.15 -52.85
CA ASP A 111 -23.93 -6.14 -53.42
C ASP A 111 -23.69 -6.01 -54.94
N ASP A 112 -24.66 -5.47 -55.67
CA ASP A 112 -24.63 -5.34 -57.13
C ASP A 112 -23.47 -4.45 -57.61
N ASN A 113 -23.00 -3.55 -56.73
CA ASN A 113 -21.82 -2.72 -56.94
C ASN A 113 -20.48 -3.47 -56.70
N GLY A 114 -20.54 -4.77 -56.46
CA GLY A 114 -19.37 -5.60 -56.16
C GLY A 114 -18.86 -5.51 -54.71
N VAL A 115 -19.52 -4.74 -53.84
CA VAL A 115 -19.14 -4.54 -52.44
C VAL A 115 -19.54 -5.76 -51.60
N ARG A 116 -18.60 -6.34 -50.84
CA ARG A 116 -18.84 -7.52 -50.02
C ARG A 116 -19.31 -7.11 -48.62
N GLN A 117 -20.61 -7.23 -48.35
CA GLN A 117 -21.18 -6.99 -47.03
C GLN A 117 -21.12 -8.26 -46.18
N THR A 118 -20.33 -8.23 -45.10
CA THR A 118 -20.21 -9.36 -44.17
C THR A 118 -21.01 -9.07 -42.90
N THR A 119 -22.02 -9.88 -42.61
CA THR A 119 -22.85 -9.76 -41.39
C THR A 119 -22.26 -10.64 -40.30
N TYR A 120 -21.87 -10.02 -39.19
CA TYR A 120 -21.36 -10.71 -38.01
C TYR A 120 -22.46 -10.82 -36.95
N MET A 121 -22.66 -12.01 -36.38
CA MET A 121 -23.46 -12.20 -35.17
C MET A 121 -22.54 -12.15 -33.97
N LEU A 122 -22.90 -11.28 -33.02
CA LEU A 122 -22.16 -11.07 -31.78
C LEU A 122 -22.89 -11.79 -30.65
N THR A 123 -22.43 -13.00 -30.30
CA THR A 123 -22.96 -13.74 -29.16
C THR A 123 -22.29 -13.23 -27.89
N THR A 124 -23.06 -12.55 -27.05
CA THR A 124 -22.59 -12.02 -25.77
C THR A 124 -22.97 -12.99 -24.66
N LYS A 125 -21.98 -13.65 -24.05
CA LYS A 125 -22.18 -14.53 -22.90
C LYS A 125 -21.71 -13.81 -21.64
N VAL A 126 -22.61 -13.62 -20.69
CA VAL A 126 -22.30 -13.07 -19.36
C VAL A 126 -22.11 -14.23 -18.41
N THR A 127 -20.99 -14.24 -17.69
CA THR A 127 -20.67 -15.23 -16.65
C THR A 127 -20.53 -14.51 -15.31
N PRO A 128 -20.99 -15.12 -14.20
CA PRO A 128 -20.82 -14.53 -12.88
C PRO A 128 -19.34 -14.46 -12.52
N PHE A 129 -18.95 -13.51 -11.67
CA PHE A 129 -17.55 -13.24 -11.34
C PHE A 129 -16.80 -14.47 -10.79
N PHE A 130 -17.50 -15.31 -10.02
CA PHE A 130 -17.04 -16.65 -9.63
C PHE A 130 -18.01 -17.69 -10.15
N ASP A 131 -17.48 -18.72 -10.81
CA ASP A 131 -18.24 -19.84 -11.33
C ASP A 131 -17.47 -21.14 -11.12
N ALA A 132 -18.00 -22.02 -10.25
CA ALA A 132 -17.41 -23.32 -9.99
C ALA A 132 -17.33 -24.21 -11.26
N LYS A 133 -18.19 -23.94 -12.26
CA LYS A 133 -18.24 -24.71 -13.51
C LYS A 133 -17.16 -24.30 -14.52
N GLN A 134 -16.58 -23.11 -14.40
CA GLN A 134 -15.52 -22.62 -15.29
C GLN A 134 -14.12 -23.13 -14.90
N GLY A 135 -14.01 -23.86 -13.78
CA GLY A 135 -12.75 -24.42 -13.29
C GLY A 135 -11.95 -23.49 -12.38
N LEU A 136 -10.84 -24.01 -11.85
CA LEU A 136 -10.03 -23.32 -10.85
C LEU A 136 -9.32 -22.08 -11.42
N VAL A 137 -8.77 -22.17 -12.64
CA VAL A 137 -8.04 -21.06 -13.28
C VAL A 137 -8.91 -19.82 -13.43
N TYR A 138 -10.17 -19.99 -13.82
CA TYR A 138 -11.13 -18.88 -13.93
C TYR A 138 -11.31 -18.16 -12.58
N ASN A 139 -11.56 -18.92 -11.52
CA ASN A 139 -11.79 -18.37 -10.18
C ASN A 139 -10.54 -17.73 -9.59
N VAL A 140 -9.36 -18.29 -9.87
CA VAL A 140 -8.06 -17.72 -9.48
C VAL A 140 -7.82 -16.39 -10.21
N GLN A 141 -8.16 -16.30 -11.50
CA GLN A 141 -8.08 -15.05 -12.24
C GLN A 141 -9.05 -13.99 -11.68
N SER A 142 -10.27 -14.38 -11.29
CA SER A 142 -11.23 -13.48 -10.63
C SER A 142 -10.73 -13.00 -9.27
N LEU A 143 -10.14 -13.90 -8.48
CA LEU A 143 -9.50 -13.55 -7.21
C LEU A 143 -8.35 -12.55 -7.43
N ALA A 144 -7.53 -12.74 -8.46
CA ALA A 144 -6.43 -11.84 -8.79
C ALA A 144 -6.91 -10.40 -9.07
N VAL A 145 -8.03 -10.26 -9.79
CA VAL A 145 -8.64 -8.96 -10.13
C VAL A 145 -9.14 -8.23 -8.88
N ILE A 146 -9.62 -8.94 -7.85
CA ILE A 146 -10.02 -8.33 -6.56
C ILE A 146 -8.79 -8.05 -5.68
N LEU A 147 -7.87 -9.00 -5.60
CA LEU A 147 -6.76 -8.95 -4.66
C LEU A 147 -5.76 -7.83 -5.01
N ALA A 148 -5.54 -7.58 -6.29
CA ALA A 148 -4.63 -6.54 -6.76
C ALA A 148 -4.97 -5.14 -6.21
N PRO A 149 -6.17 -4.57 -6.42
CA PRO A 149 -6.49 -3.24 -5.90
C PRO A 149 -6.48 -3.18 -4.37
N VAL A 150 -6.86 -4.25 -3.67
CA VAL A 150 -6.75 -4.30 -2.19
C VAL A 150 -5.29 -4.22 -1.75
N CYS A 151 -4.41 -4.97 -2.40
CA CYS A 151 -2.97 -4.96 -2.13
C CYS A 151 -2.34 -3.60 -2.43
N MET A 152 -2.73 -2.97 -3.55
CA MET A 152 -2.23 -1.64 -3.93
C MET A 152 -2.71 -0.55 -2.98
N ALA A 153 -3.99 -0.58 -2.57
CA ALA A 153 -4.54 0.35 -1.59
C ALA A 153 -3.80 0.25 -0.24
N LEU A 154 -3.51 -0.97 0.22
CA LEU A 154 -2.72 -1.19 1.42
C LEU A 154 -1.28 -0.65 1.26
N GLY A 155 -0.67 -0.84 0.10
CA GLY A 155 0.66 -0.31 -0.22
C GLY A 155 0.71 1.22 -0.19
N VAL A 156 -0.29 1.90 -0.76
CA VAL A 156 -0.44 3.37 -0.66
C VAL A 156 -0.59 3.79 0.80
N TYR A 157 -1.51 3.16 1.53
CA TYR A 157 -1.80 3.49 2.92
C TYR A 157 -0.56 3.39 3.80
N LEU A 158 0.17 2.28 3.74
CA LEU A 158 1.38 2.06 4.53
C LEU A 158 2.48 3.07 4.19
N SER A 159 2.63 3.39 2.92
CA SER A 159 3.68 4.31 2.46
C SER A 159 3.40 5.75 2.85
N VAL A 160 2.15 6.20 2.73
CA VAL A 160 1.71 7.52 3.18
C VAL A 160 1.77 7.62 4.71
N SER A 161 1.33 6.59 5.43
CA SER A 161 1.43 6.55 6.89
C SER A 161 2.88 6.69 7.36
N ALA A 162 3.79 5.94 6.75
CA ALA A 162 5.19 5.99 7.15
C ALA A 162 5.87 7.32 6.74
N HIS A 163 5.49 7.88 5.59
CA HIS A 163 5.95 9.21 5.18
C HIS A 163 5.49 10.29 6.18
N ASN A 164 4.23 10.25 6.63
CA ASN A 164 3.70 11.19 7.62
C ASN A 164 4.41 11.09 8.96
N GLU A 165 4.71 9.87 9.44
CA GLU A 165 5.44 9.69 10.70
C GLU A 165 6.89 10.18 10.58
N LEU A 166 7.56 9.94 9.46
CA LEU A 166 8.92 10.47 9.23
C LEU A 166 8.93 12.00 9.15
N TYR A 167 7.96 12.59 8.45
CA TYR A 167 7.81 14.04 8.35
C TYR A 167 7.59 14.66 9.74
N ARG A 168 6.72 14.10 10.57
CA ARG A 168 6.48 14.57 11.95
C ARG A 168 7.75 14.54 12.80
N ASN A 169 8.53 13.46 12.75
CA ASN A 169 9.75 13.35 13.53
C ASN A 169 10.87 14.29 13.05
N SER A 170 10.92 14.59 11.74
CA SER A 170 11.89 15.56 11.20
C SER A 170 11.63 16.99 11.70
N LEU A 171 10.36 17.39 11.86
CA LEU A 171 10.00 18.71 12.38
C LEU A 171 10.40 18.90 13.85
N THR A 172 10.24 17.85 14.67
CA THR A 172 10.65 17.90 16.09
C THR A 172 12.16 18.10 16.24
N PHE A 173 12.97 17.46 15.39
CA PHE A 173 14.42 17.60 15.42
C PHE A 173 14.86 19.03 15.09
N THR A 174 14.30 19.62 14.01
CA THR A 174 14.64 20.99 13.61
C THR A 174 14.25 22.03 14.68
N ALA A 175 13.13 21.82 15.38
CA ALA A 175 12.69 22.72 16.45
C ALA A 175 13.62 22.68 17.67
N GLN A 176 14.13 21.49 18.04
CA GLN A 176 15.09 21.37 19.14
C GLN A 176 16.43 22.00 18.81
N ASP A 177 16.95 21.78 17.60
CA ASP A 177 18.25 22.32 17.17
C ASP A 177 18.22 23.87 17.19
N PHE A 178 17.14 24.49 16.69
CA PHE A 178 16.97 25.94 16.74
C PHE A 178 16.80 26.49 18.17
N GLY A 179 16.07 25.78 19.04
CA GLY A 179 15.89 26.17 20.44
C GLY A 179 17.21 26.21 21.22
N THR A 180 18.11 25.25 20.97
CA THR A 180 19.44 25.25 21.61
C THR A 180 20.31 26.43 21.23
N PHE A 181 20.18 26.99 20.02
CA PHE A 181 20.97 28.18 19.63
C PHE A 181 20.50 29.46 20.35
N GLU A 182 19.19 29.57 20.62
CA GLU A 182 18.64 30.72 21.36
C GLU A 182 19.08 30.71 22.83
N ASP A 183 19.12 29.52 23.45
CA ASP A 183 19.64 29.34 24.81
C ASP A 183 21.15 29.63 24.91
N VAL A 184 21.94 29.25 23.91
CA VAL A 184 23.39 29.55 23.89
C VAL A 184 23.64 31.06 23.73
N ALA A 185 22.86 31.75 22.90
CA ALA A 185 22.95 33.20 22.75
C ALA A 185 22.55 33.94 24.05
N ALA A 186 21.53 33.44 24.75
CA ALA A 186 21.13 33.99 26.06
C ALA A 186 22.20 33.79 27.13
N VAL A 187 22.85 32.61 27.20
CA VAL A 187 23.95 32.34 28.15
C VAL A 187 25.18 33.20 27.86
N GLN A 188 25.49 33.47 26.59
CA GLN A 188 26.65 34.29 26.22
C GLN A 188 26.48 35.77 26.61
N SER A 189 25.23 36.26 26.68
CA SER A 189 24.94 37.63 27.13
C SER A 189 25.09 37.85 28.65
N GLN A 190 25.09 36.79 29.47
CA GLN A 190 25.27 36.91 30.92
C GLN A 190 26.73 36.87 31.39
N GLN A 191 27.67 36.37 30.58
CA GLN A 191 29.09 36.32 30.95
C GLN A 191 29.85 37.64 30.78
N GLN A 192 29.27 38.66 30.14
CA GLN A 192 29.92 39.97 29.97
C GLN A 192 29.84 40.91 31.19
N HIS A 193 29.25 40.50 32.33
CA HIS A 193 29.13 41.36 33.52
C HIS A 193 29.87 40.88 34.78
N GLN A 194 30.81 39.95 34.67
CA GLN A 194 31.69 39.56 35.79
C GLN A 194 33.16 39.57 35.38
N THR A 195 33.75 40.76 35.24
CA THR A 195 35.23 40.91 35.14
C THR A 195 35.72 42.22 35.76
N ILE A 196 35.46 42.40 37.05
CA ILE A 196 36.25 43.22 37.99
C ILE A 196 36.08 42.51 39.34
N GLY A 197 37.03 41.93 40.06
CA GLY A 197 38.47 41.84 40.00
C GLY A 197 38.90 41.46 41.44
N THR A 198 39.48 40.29 41.65
CA THR A 198 40.23 39.97 42.87
C THR A 198 41.22 38.85 42.56
N PRO A 199 42.53 39.04 42.79
CA PRO A 199 43.54 38.01 42.53
C PRO A 199 43.53 36.98 43.66
N GLN A 200 43.29 35.71 43.33
CA GLN A 200 43.47 34.60 44.27
C GLN A 200 44.70 33.77 43.87
N PRO A 201 45.63 33.49 44.79
CA PRO A 201 46.82 32.71 44.50
C PRO A 201 46.62 31.20 44.78
N GLY A 202 47.07 30.37 43.83
CA GLY A 202 47.85 29.16 44.11
C GLY A 202 47.11 27.85 44.46
N PHE A 203 47.64 26.78 43.85
CA PHE A 203 47.45 25.34 44.17
C PHE A 203 46.12 24.73 43.71
N SER A 204 46.03 23.49 43.20
CA SER A 204 46.98 22.38 43.10
C SER A 204 46.53 21.47 41.94
N MET A 205 47.48 20.86 41.23
CA MET A 205 47.25 19.64 40.46
C MET A 205 46.80 18.54 41.43
N ASP A 206 45.67 17.89 41.17
CA ASP A 206 45.46 16.51 41.58
C ASP A 206 44.76 15.71 40.48
N ASN A 207 45.60 14.85 39.91
CA ASN A 207 45.32 13.76 39.01
C ASN A 207 44.73 12.60 39.83
N ALA A 208 43.47 12.23 39.61
CA ALA A 208 42.92 10.95 40.06
C ALA A 208 41.67 10.57 39.23
N GLY A 209 41.81 9.54 38.38
CA GLY A 209 40.68 8.66 38.09
C GLY A 209 40.25 7.91 39.37
N PRO A 210 39.08 7.25 39.42
CA PRO A 210 38.93 5.96 38.75
C PRO A 210 37.51 5.68 38.21
N GLY A 211 37.38 4.59 37.46
CA GLY A 211 36.16 4.19 36.77
C GLY A 211 34.95 3.93 37.65
N HIS A 212 33.78 4.15 37.06
CA HIS A 212 32.51 3.62 37.51
C HIS A 212 32.13 2.42 36.63
N ARG A 213 32.41 1.22 37.15
CA ARG A 213 31.55 0.04 36.97
C ARG A 213 30.57 0.03 38.14
N LEU A 214 29.31 -0.32 37.87
CA LEU A 214 28.29 -0.94 38.75
C LEU A 214 26.94 -0.76 38.03
N SER A 215 26.33 -1.86 37.54
CA SER A 215 25.35 -2.72 38.26
C SER A 215 23.93 -2.18 38.01
N ASP A 216 22.87 -2.93 37.71
CA ASP A 216 22.45 -4.28 38.12
C ASP A 216 21.50 -4.86 37.05
N ASP A 217 21.72 -6.07 36.55
CA ASP A 217 21.00 -7.31 36.94
C ASP A 217 19.78 -7.11 37.85
N ASN A 218 18.59 -7.07 37.24
CA ASN A 218 17.32 -7.30 37.95
C ASN A 218 16.63 -8.56 37.39
N PRO A 219 16.86 -9.75 37.97
CA PRO A 219 16.15 -10.96 37.63
C PRO A 219 15.19 -11.39 38.76
N ASP A 220 14.26 -10.53 39.17
CA ASP A 220 13.13 -10.89 40.03
C ASP A 220 11.90 -10.13 39.49
N GLY A 221 10.80 -10.75 39.07
CA GLY A 221 10.09 -11.81 39.76
C GLY A 221 8.80 -11.24 40.35
N VAL A 222 7.83 -10.84 39.52
CA VAL A 222 6.43 -10.64 39.96
C VAL A 222 5.44 -11.09 38.88
N PRO A 223 4.70 -12.19 39.09
CA PRO A 223 3.54 -12.54 38.28
C PRO A 223 2.33 -11.68 38.71
N GLY A 224 2.02 -10.66 37.92
CA GLY A 224 0.80 -9.86 38.06
C GLY A 224 -0.41 -10.62 37.54
N ALA A 225 -1.16 -11.24 38.46
CA ALA A 225 -2.50 -11.77 38.23
C ALA A 225 -3.47 -10.62 37.91
N GLY A 226 -3.81 -10.47 36.62
CA GLY A 226 -4.83 -9.56 36.13
C GLY A 226 -6.09 -10.32 35.72
N LEU A 227 -7.01 -10.46 36.67
CA LEU A 227 -8.39 -10.88 36.48
C LEU A 227 -9.09 -9.94 35.49
N GLY A 228 -9.66 -10.50 34.42
CA GLY A 228 -10.40 -9.77 33.40
C GLY A 228 -11.43 -10.65 32.71
N VAL A 229 -12.40 -11.13 33.50
CA VAL A 229 -13.61 -11.85 33.05
C VAL A 229 -14.44 -10.90 32.19
N GLY A 230 -14.73 -11.32 30.96
CA GLY A 230 -15.53 -10.58 30.00
C GLY A 230 -16.12 -11.47 28.92
N THR A 231 -16.72 -12.60 29.33
CA THR A 231 -17.57 -13.40 28.45
C THR A 231 -18.93 -12.73 28.32
N SER A 232 -19.35 -12.42 27.10
CA SER A 232 -20.75 -12.20 26.76
C SER A 232 -21.04 -12.63 25.33
N PRO A 233 -22.28 -13.10 25.07
CA PRO A 233 -22.52 -14.25 24.22
C PRO A 233 -23.17 -13.88 22.89
N SER A 234 -23.00 -14.80 21.94
CA SER A 234 -24.06 -15.36 21.08
C SER A 234 -25.10 -14.40 20.50
N GLY A 235 -24.91 -14.08 19.22
CA GLY A 235 -25.94 -13.51 18.34
C GLY A 235 -26.06 -14.35 17.08
N THR A 236 -26.63 -15.55 17.20
CA THR A 236 -27.08 -16.38 16.08
C THR A 236 -28.34 -15.76 15.50
N VAL A 237 -28.25 -15.17 14.29
CA VAL A 237 -29.44 -14.84 13.50
C VAL A 237 -29.42 -15.69 12.24
N SER A 238 -30.22 -16.75 12.31
CA SER A 238 -30.61 -17.62 11.21
C SER A 238 -31.69 -16.94 10.38
N GLY A 239 -31.31 -16.35 9.24
CA GLY A 239 -32.23 -15.81 8.24
C GLY A 239 -32.33 -16.75 7.04
N ARG A 240 -33.27 -17.70 7.12
CA ARG A 240 -33.72 -18.55 6.02
C ARG A 240 -34.77 -17.78 5.22
N SER A 241 -34.47 -17.45 3.97
CA SER A 241 -35.48 -17.03 2.99
C SER A 241 -35.23 -17.68 1.63
N THR A 242 -36.35 -18.07 1.05
CA THR A 242 -36.62 -18.96 -0.07
C THR A 242 -36.08 -18.52 -1.44
N PRO A 243 -35.85 -19.47 -2.37
CA PRO A 243 -35.49 -19.17 -3.76
C PRO A 243 -36.72 -18.75 -4.56
N GLY A 244 -36.80 -17.47 -4.91
CA GLY A 244 -37.75 -16.96 -5.91
C GLY A 244 -37.12 -17.03 -7.30
N SER A 245 -37.47 -18.06 -8.07
CA SER A 245 -37.18 -18.15 -9.49
C SER A 245 -38.07 -17.18 -10.28
N HIS A 246 -37.60 -15.96 -10.49
CA HIS A 246 -38.18 -15.05 -11.50
C HIS A 246 -37.39 -15.18 -12.80
N GLN A 247 -37.88 -16.03 -13.70
CA GLN A 247 -37.59 -15.94 -15.13
C GLN A 247 -38.25 -14.66 -15.66
N SER A 248 -37.51 -13.55 -15.66
CA SER A 248 -37.85 -12.41 -16.49
C SER A 248 -37.16 -12.59 -17.83
N SER A 249 -37.86 -13.24 -18.76
CA SER A 249 -37.53 -13.21 -20.17
C SER A 249 -37.85 -11.81 -20.71
N GLU A 250 -37.02 -10.83 -20.38
CA GLU A 250 -37.05 -9.53 -21.04
C GLU A 250 -36.58 -9.72 -22.47
N ASN A 251 -37.56 -9.87 -23.36
CA ASN A 251 -37.68 -9.17 -24.62
C ASN A 251 -36.35 -8.57 -25.10
N LEU A 252 -35.57 -9.39 -25.80
CA LEU A 252 -34.38 -8.96 -26.52
C LEU A 252 -34.85 -7.99 -27.61
N GLY A 253 -34.86 -6.70 -27.26
CA GLY A 253 -35.16 -5.61 -28.15
C GLY A 253 -34.30 -5.76 -29.40
N ARG A 254 -34.97 -6.13 -30.49
CA ARG A 254 -34.42 -6.22 -31.83
C ARG A 254 -33.91 -4.83 -32.19
N PHE A 255 -32.64 -4.54 -31.90
CA PHE A 255 -31.98 -3.30 -32.29
C PHE A 255 -31.83 -3.33 -33.80
N GLN A 256 -32.85 -2.85 -34.50
CA GLN A 256 -32.83 -2.58 -35.91
C GLN A 256 -31.99 -1.30 -36.09
N GLY A 257 -30.67 -1.45 -36.04
CA GLY A 257 -29.75 -0.36 -36.32
C GLY A 257 -30.01 0.17 -37.72
N LYS A 258 -30.63 1.36 -37.82
CA LYS A 258 -30.72 2.12 -39.07
C LYS A 258 -29.29 2.34 -39.56
N GLY A 259 -28.92 1.68 -40.65
CA GLY A 259 -27.63 1.85 -41.30
C GLY A 259 -27.44 3.31 -41.68
N TYR A 260 -26.43 3.95 -41.10
CA TYR A 260 -25.98 5.26 -41.53
C TYR A 260 -25.20 5.07 -42.84
N LYS A 261 -25.76 5.55 -43.95
CA LYS A 261 -25.00 5.74 -45.20
C LYS A 261 -24.02 6.87 -44.96
N LEU A 262 -22.73 6.56 -44.91
CA LEU A 262 -21.68 7.55 -45.13
C LEU A 262 -21.69 7.86 -46.63
N GLY A 263 -22.14 9.07 -46.96
CA GLY A 263 -22.04 9.64 -48.30
C GLY A 263 -20.67 10.23 -48.56
#